data_AF-A0A067KXK0-F1
#
_entry.id   AF-A0A067KXK0-F1
#
_cell.length_a   1.000
_cell.length_b   1.000
_cell.length_c   1.000
_cell.angle_alpha   90.00
_cell.angle_beta   90.00
_cell.angle_gamma   90.00
#
_symmetry.space_group_name_H-M   'P 1'
#
loop_
_entity.id
_entity.type
_entity.pdbx_description
1 polymer ?
#
loop_
_entity_poly.entity_id
_entity_poly.type
_entity_poly.pdbx_seq_one_letter_code
_entity_poly.pdbx_strand_id
1 'polypeptide(L)'
;MVEKDAVLKGTQVDVTLKLSVYDHIRDQYLSIEDGEVKRYHSLKTEHGFDQLLPLSTFNDSSKGYLVDDCCVFGVAVHVLKFAASKGEKFKIIEEPENGTYTWYINNFSTLEPKEHISGVFTVAGYKWKLSLYPKGNLTERYRSLSVYLQLDPGSIGSPQKQVYVECKLLARERFYGNHHERTVQNWFNQSKSLSGFASFMRLSDLHNLSTGFLMNDTLVVEAKITKVSVAEALIS
;
A
#
# COMPACT_ATOMS: atom_id res chain seq x y z
N MET A 1 -39.46 -8.32 -10.47
CA MET A 1 -38.16 -8.97 -10.66
C MET A 1 -37.27 -7.93 -11.32
N VAL A 2 -36.58 -7.11 -10.53
CA VAL A 2 -35.74 -6.03 -11.06
C VAL A 2 -34.36 -6.63 -11.30
N GLU A 3 -33.85 -6.49 -12.52
CA GLU A 3 -32.50 -6.91 -12.91
C GLU A 3 -31.48 -6.38 -11.91
N LYS A 4 -30.63 -7.26 -11.40
CA LYS A 4 -29.44 -6.89 -10.64
C LYS A 4 -28.45 -6.27 -11.63
N ASP A 5 -28.61 -4.98 -11.90
CA ASP A 5 -27.50 -4.19 -12.41
C ASP A 5 -26.41 -4.25 -11.33
N ALA A 6 -25.42 -5.12 -11.58
CA ALA A 6 -24.29 -5.29 -10.70
C ALA A 6 -23.61 -3.93 -10.59
N VAL A 7 -23.46 -3.41 -9.37
CA VAL A 7 -22.70 -2.18 -9.10
C VAL A 7 -21.36 -2.31 -9.82
N LEU A 8 -21.16 -1.50 -10.88
CA LEU A 8 -19.97 -1.55 -11.72
C LEU A 8 -18.74 -1.46 -10.82
N LYS A 9 -17.81 -2.41 -10.96
CA LYS A 9 -16.57 -2.41 -10.17
C LYS A 9 -15.86 -1.06 -10.36
N GLY A 10 -15.49 -0.41 -9.25
CA GLY A 10 -14.88 0.92 -9.25
C GLY A 10 -15.88 2.09 -9.15
N THR A 11 -17.19 1.85 -9.16
CA THR A 11 -18.17 2.91 -8.89
C THR A 11 -18.48 3.01 -7.39
N GLN A 12 -18.70 4.24 -6.93
CA GLN A 12 -19.22 4.52 -5.61
C GLN A 12 -20.40 5.49 -5.71
N VAL A 13 -21.38 5.30 -4.84
CA VAL A 13 -22.57 6.15 -4.74
C VAL A 13 -22.72 6.61 -3.31
N ASP A 14 -22.74 7.92 -3.11
CA ASP A 14 -23.05 8.54 -1.83
C ASP A 14 -24.54 8.89 -1.82
N VAL A 15 -25.27 8.35 -0.85
CA VAL A 15 -26.71 8.58 -0.67
C VAL A 15 -27.03 8.99 0.77
N THR A 16 -28.13 9.68 0.98
CA THR A 16 -28.78 9.74 2.30
C THR A 16 -29.98 8.82 2.31
N LEU A 17 -30.18 8.15 3.44
CA LEU A 17 -31.32 7.26 3.66
C LEU A 17 -32.28 7.90 4.64
N LYS A 18 -33.57 7.83 4.30
CA LYS A 18 -34.66 8.14 5.20
C LYS A 18 -35.55 6.91 5.29
N LEU A 19 -35.58 6.28 6.45
CA LEU A 19 -36.47 5.14 6.71
C LEU A 19 -37.73 5.62 7.38
N SER A 20 -38.85 4.98 7.05
CA SER A 20 -40.15 5.35 7.58
C SER A 20 -40.92 4.14 8.08
N VAL A 21 -41.68 4.32 9.15
CA VAL A 21 -42.62 3.32 9.69
C VAL A 21 -44.02 3.93 9.61
N TYR A 22 -44.96 3.21 9.03
CA TYR A 22 -46.34 3.67 8.90
C TYR A 22 -47.08 3.53 10.23
N ASP A 23 -47.75 4.60 10.63
CA ASP A 23 -48.68 4.66 11.76
C ASP A 23 -50.10 4.43 11.23
N HIS A 24 -50.61 3.22 11.45
CA HIS A 24 -51.93 2.79 11.00
C HIS A 24 -53.09 3.50 11.72
N ILE A 25 -52.85 4.15 12.86
CA ILE A 25 -53.89 4.86 13.63
C ILE A 25 -54.05 6.28 13.10
N ARG A 26 -52.94 6.94 12.79
CA ARG A 26 -52.90 8.35 12.38
C ARG A 26 -52.82 8.54 10.87
N ASP A 27 -52.74 7.44 10.10
CA ASP A 27 -52.61 7.43 8.64
C ASP A 27 -51.44 8.31 8.14
N GLN A 28 -50.26 8.11 8.73
CA GLN A 28 -49.07 8.89 8.42
C GLN A 28 -47.80 8.07 8.62
N TYR A 29 -46.67 8.56 8.11
CA TYR A 29 -45.37 7.93 8.31
C TYR A 29 -44.54 8.66 9.36
N LEU A 30 -44.05 7.93 10.37
CA LEU A 30 -42.91 8.39 11.14
C LEU A 30 -41.67 8.20 10.28
N SER A 31 -40.95 9.28 9.97
CA SER A 31 -39.70 9.20 9.22
C SER A 31 -38.48 9.46 10.11
N ILE A 32 -37.43 8.67 9.90
CA ILE A 32 -36.19 8.67 10.65
C ILE A 32 -35.02 8.77 9.67
N GLU A 33 -34.13 9.72 9.92
CA GLU A 33 -32.87 9.92 9.21
C GLU A 33 -31.77 10.13 10.26
N ASP A 34 -30.55 9.65 9.98
CA ASP A 34 -29.40 9.79 10.89
C ASP A 34 -28.49 10.95 10.49
N GLY A 35 -28.83 11.64 9.38
CA GLY A 35 -28.03 12.72 8.81
C GLY A 35 -26.71 12.24 8.20
N GLU A 36 -26.47 10.93 8.12
CA GLU A 36 -25.23 10.38 7.61
C GLU A 36 -25.30 10.11 6.11
N VAL A 37 -24.20 10.43 5.43
CA VAL A 37 -24.01 10.02 4.04
C VAL A 37 -23.55 8.57 4.00
N LYS A 38 -24.35 7.71 3.40
CA LYS A 38 -24.08 6.29 3.22
C LYS A 38 -23.39 6.07 1.88
N ARG A 39 -22.15 5.57 1.92
CA ARG A 39 -21.35 5.28 0.72
C ARG A 39 -21.48 3.83 0.31
N TYR A 40 -22.11 3.58 -0.83
CA TYR A 40 -22.25 2.27 -1.44
C TYR A 40 -21.15 2.03 -2.48
N HIS A 41 -20.56 0.84 -2.45
CA HIS A 41 -19.66 0.34 -3.49
C HIS A 41 -19.62 -1.19 -3.44
N SER A 42 -18.91 -1.83 -4.37
CA SER A 42 -18.90 -3.30 -4.51
C SER A 42 -18.44 -4.10 -3.27
N LEU A 43 -17.76 -3.48 -2.30
CA LEU A 43 -17.34 -4.11 -1.05
C LEU A 43 -18.22 -3.70 0.15
N LYS A 44 -19.08 -2.68 -0.01
CA LYS A 44 -19.99 -2.20 1.02
C LYS A 44 -21.34 -1.90 0.37
N THR A 45 -22.16 -2.93 0.27
CA THR A 45 -23.48 -2.91 -0.39
C THR A 45 -24.63 -2.70 0.60
N GLU A 46 -24.36 -2.70 1.89
CA GLU A 46 -25.37 -2.67 2.95
C GLU A 46 -25.08 -1.54 3.94
N HIS A 47 -26.09 -0.72 4.17
CA HIS A 47 -26.15 0.31 5.21
C HIS A 47 -27.52 0.25 5.88
N GLY A 48 -27.57 0.60 7.15
CA GLY A 48 -28.80 0.56 7.95
C GLY A 48 -28.65 1.41 9.20
N PHE A 49 -29.63 1.26 10.09
CA PHE A 49 -29.72 1.95 11.37
C PHE A 49 -29.70 0.89 12.46
N ASP A 50 -28.77 0.99 13.41
CA ASP A 50 -28.67 0.02 14.51
C ASP A 50 -29.94 0.06 15.39
N GLN A 51 -30.60 1.21 15.46
CA GLN A 51 -31.90 1.37 16.12
C GLN A 51 -32.79 2.32 15.32
N LEU A 52 -33.74 1.74 14.56
CA LEU A 52 -34.76 2.53 13.86
C LEU A 52 -35.79 3.11 14.84
N LEU A 53 -36.38 2.25 15.68
CA LEU A 53 -37.37 2.63 16.69
C LEU A 53 -37.18 1.72 17.92
N PRO A 54 -37.32 2.21 19.16
CA PRO A 54 -37.33 1.35 20.33
C PRO A 54 -38.42 0.28 20.21
N LEU A 55 -38.08 -0.97 20.51
CA LEU A 55 -39.02 -2.10 20.40
C LEU A 55 -40.26 -1.89 21.29
N SER A 56 -40.08 -1.25 22.45
CA SER A 56 -41.18 -0.87 23.34
C SER A 56 -42.17 0.08 22.66
N THR A 57 -41.69 1.00 21.82
CA THR A 57 -42.52 1.95 21.08
C THR A 57 -43.16 1.29 19.86
N PHE A 58 -42.44 0.37 19.20
CA PHE A 58 -42.94 -0.38 18.06
C PHE A 58 -44.11 -1.30 18.44
N ASN A 59 -43.98 -2.00 19.56
CA ASN A 59 -45.00 -2.95 20.06
C ASN A 59 -46.12 -2.29 20.87
N ASP A 60 -46.07 -0.99 21.11
CA ASP A 60 -47.12 -0.26 21.80
C ASP A 60 -48.31 -0.04 20.85
N SER A 61 -49.41 -0.74 21.11
CA SER A 61 -50.62 -0.68 20.29
C SER A 61 -51.25 0.71 20.21
N SER A 62 -50.90 1.64 21.12
CA SER A 62 -51.34 3.05 21.05
C SER A 62 -50.58 3.88 20.01
N LYS A 63 -49.43 3.36 19.54
CA LYS A 63 -48.58 4.03 18.54
C LYS A 63 -48.95 3.67 17.11
N GLY A 64 -49.56 2.50 16.88
CA GLY A 64 -50.09 2.12 15.57
C GLY A 64 -49.05 1.62 14.58
N TYR A 65 -47.82 1.32 15.00
CA TYR A 65 -46.76 0.83 14.09
C TYR A 65 -46.84 -0.67 13.79
N LEU A 66 -47.51 -1.44 14.67
CA LEU A 66 -47.78 -2.87 14.52
C LEU A 66 -49.27 -3.10 14.81
N VAL A 67 -50.03 -3.53 13.81
CA VAL A 67 -51.47 -3.82 13.90
C VAL A 67 -51.72 -5.16 13.23
N ASP A 68 -52.39 -6.09 13.93
CA ASP A 68 -52.66 -7.45 13.43
C ASP A 68 -51.42 -8.19 12.91
N ASP A 69 -50.29 -8.03 13.60
CA ASP A 69 -48.98 -8.58 13.22
C ASP A 69 -48.45 -8.07 11.86
N CYS A 70 -49.03 -6.97 11.37
CA CYS A 70 -48.63 -6.27 10.15
C CYS A 70 -48.00 -4.92 10.49
N CYS A 71 -46.95 -4.58 9.76
CA CYS A 71 -46.32 -3.26 9.78
C CYS A 71 -45.87 -2.90 8.35
N VAL A 72 -45.81 -1.60 8.05
CA VAL A 72 -45.40 -1.11 6.74
C VAL A 72 -44.17 -0.21 6.90
N PHE A 73 -43.13 -0.53 6.16
CA PHE A 73 -41.90 0.26 6.10
C PHE A 73 -41.77 0.97 4.75
N GLY A 74 -41.27 2.20 4.80
CA GLY A 74 -40.87 2.98 3.64
C GLY A 74 -39.37 3.28 3.67
N VAL A 75 -38.78 3.46 2.49
CA VAL A 75 -37.43 3.99 2.34
C VAL A 75 -37.43 5.05 1.25
N ALA A 76 -36.84 6.20 1.56
CA ALA A 76 -36.46 7.19 0.57
C ALA A 76 -34.93 7.21 0.48
N VAL A 77 -34.44 7.04 -0.75
CA VAL A 77 -33.01 7.11 -1.08
C VAL A 77 -32.77 8.37 -1.87
N HIS A 78 -31.92 9.26 -1.36
CA HIS A 78 -31.54 10.47 -2.08
C HIS A 78 -30.08 10.37 -2.51
N VAL A 79 -29.84 10.32 -3.82
CA VAL A 79 -28.49 10.22 -4.38
C VAL A 79 -27.83 11.58 -4.38
N LEU A 80 -26.74 11.72 -3.62
CA LEU A 80 -25.97 12.95 -3.53
C LEU A 80 -24.88 13.00 -4.59
N LYS A 81 -24.19 11.88 -4.80
CA LYS A 81 -23.05 11.80 -5.71
C LYS A 81 -22.90 10.41 -6.29
N PHE A 82 -22.76 10.34 -7.61
CA PHE A 82 -22.26 9.17 -8.32
C PHE A 82 -20.85 9.47 -8.80
N ALA A 83 -19.88 8.62 -8.44
CA ALA A 83 -18.52 8.75 -8.92
C ALA A 83 -18.01 7.42 -9.45
N ALA A 84 -17.53 7.41 -10.69
CA ALA A 84 -16.55 6.43 -11.12
C ALA A 84 -15.24 6.75 -10.38
N SER A 85 -14.96 6.00 -9.32
CA SER A 85 -13.68 6.11 -8.63
C SER A 85 -12.67 5.22 -9.35
N LYS A 86 -11.48 5.75 -9.63
CA LYS A 86 -10.31 4.89 -9.89
C LYS A 86 -9.91 4.31 -8.53
N GLY A 87 -10.67 3.34 -8.04
CA GLY A 87 -10.30 2.62 -6.84
C GLY A 87 -9.03 1.82 -7.11
N GLU A 88 -8.05 1.91 -6.23
CA GLU A 88 -6.85 1.08 -6.30
C GLU A 88 -6.95 0.01 -5.23
N LYS A 89 -6.70 -1.24 -5.61
CA LYS A 89 -6.54 -2.32 -4.65
C LYS A 89 -5.06 -2.40 -4.29
N PHE A 90 -4.77 -2.33 -3.00
CA PHE A 90 -3.44 -2.55 -2.46
C PHE A 90 -3.35 -3.98 -1.93
N LYS A 91 -2.41 -4.76 -2.45
CA LYS A 91 -1.99 -6.02 -1.82
C LYS A 91 -0.66 -5.77 -1.13
N ILE A 92 -0.65 -5.83 0.20
CA ILE A 92 0.54 -5.71 1.02
C ILE A 92 1.06 -7.12 1.31
N ILE A 93 2.36 -7.33 1.08
CA ILE A 93 3.11 -8.50 1.49
C ILE A 93 4.13 -8.00 2.52
N GLU A 94 3.95 -8.43 3.76
CA GLU A 94 4.90 -8.18 4.84
C GLU A 94 5.87 -9.36 4.93
N GLU A 95 7.14 -9.06 5.18
CA GLU A 95 8.25 -10.02 5.28
C GLU A 95 8.22 -11.08 4.16
N PRO A 96 8.33 -10.67 2.89
CA PRO A 96 8.24 -11.59 1.77
C PRO A 96 9.33 -12.67 1.85
N GLU A 97 8.98 -13.89 1.43
CA GLU A 97 9.93 -14.99 1.29
C GLU A 97 11.13 -14.57 0.41
N ASN A 98 12.32 -15.00 0.80
CA ASN A 98 13.59 -14.63 0.15
C ASN A 98 13.82 -13.11 0.08
N GLY A 99 13.26 -12.33 1.02
CA GLY A 99 13.39 -10.87 1.06
C GLY A 99 14.82 -10.36 1.28
N THR A 100 15.78 -11.22 1.61
CA THR A 100 17.18 -10.84 1.80
C THR A 100 18.07 -11.30 0.64
N TYR A 101 18.85 -10.36 0.11
CA TYR A 101 19.89 -10.61 -0.88
C TYR A 101 21.22 -10.04 -0.42
N THR A 102 22.28 -10.85 -0.47
CA THR A 102 23.63 -10.48 -0.05
C THR A 102 24.56 -10.44 -1.27
N TRP A 103 25.27 -9.33 -1.45
CA TRP A 103 26.23 -9.14 -2.51
C TRP A 103 27.64 -9.01 -1.96
N TYR A 104 28.49 -9.97 -2.32
CA TYR A 104 29.92 -9.96 -2.05
C TYR A 104 30.66 -9.26 -3.18
N ILE A 105 31.33 -8.16 -2.85
CA ILE A 105 32.06 -7.32 -3.80
C ILE A 105 33.55 -7.49 -3.51
N ASN A 106 34.16 -8.46 -4.19
CA ASN A 106 35.58 -8.75 -4.07
C ASN A 106 36.41 -7.76 -4.91
N ASN A 107 37.69 -7.61 -4.56
CA ASN A 107 38.64 -6.72 -5.22
C ASN A 107 38.12 -5.27 -5.30
N PHE A 108 37.47 -4.79 -4.22
CA PHE A 108 36.79 -3.49 -4.20
C PHE A 108 37.70 -2.33 -4.60
N SER A 109 38.97 -2.38 -4.21
CA SER A 109 40.00 -1.38 -4.54
C SER A 109 40.22 -1.22 -6.06
N THR A 110 39.94 -2.26 -6.83
CA THR A 110 40.12 -2.28 -8.29
C THR A 110 38.92 -1.71 -9.06
N LEU A 111 37.80 -1.46 -8.38
CA LEU A 111 36.58 -1.04 -9.04
C LEU A 111 36.72 0.38 -9.61
N GLU A 112 36.33 0.50 -10.88
CA GLU A 112 36.25 1.79 -11.57
C GLU A 112 35.21 2.71 -10.91
N PRO A 113 35.39 4.05 -10.97
CA PRO A 113 34.48 5.05 -10.41
C PRO A 113 33.22 5.24 -11.27
N LYS A 114 32.51 4.15 -11.53
CA LYS A 114 31.26 4.06 -12.29
C LYS A 114 30.27 3.13 -11.59
N GLU A 115 29.10 2.95 -12.17
CA GLU A 115 28.09 2.01 -11.65
C GLU A 115 28.57 0.56 -11.80
N HIS A 116 28.37 -0.22 -10.75
CA HIS A 116 28.48 -1.67 -10.75
C HIS A 116 27.16 -2.26 -10.28
N ILE A 117 26.70 -3.30 -10.97
CA ILE A 117 25.37 -3.88 -10.77
C ILE A 117 25.51 -5.31 -10.27
N SER A 118 24.72 -5.69 -9.27
CA SER A 118 24.70 -7.05 -8.75
C SER A 118 24.03 -8.07 -9.69
N GLY A 119 24.06 -9.34 -9.29
CA GLY A 119 23.13 -10.34 -9.81
C GLY A 119 21.66 -9.98 -9.54
N VAL A 120 20.76 -10.57 -10.31
CA VAL A 120 19.31 -10.40 -10.16
C VAL A 120 18.79 -11.30 -9.05
N PHE A 121 17.91 -10.77 -8.20
CA PHE A 121 17.16 -11.52 -7.20
C PHE A 121 15.67 -11.24 -7.32
N THR A 122 14.82 -12.17 -6.90
CA THR A 122 13.37 -12.05 -7.04
C THR A 122 12.69 -12.03 -5.69
N VAL A 123 11.87 -11.02 -5.43
CA VAL A 123 11.09 -10.88 -4.19
C VAL A 123 9.68 -10.43 -4.55
N ALA A 124 8.68 -11.10 -4.00
CA ALA A 124 7.26 -10.83 -4.24
C ALA A 124 6.89 -10.81 -5.75
N GLY A 125 7.58 -11.60 -6.57
CA GLY A 125 7.36 -11.67 -8.02
C GLY A 125 8.06 -10.58 -8.85
N TYR A 126 8.80 -9.67 -8.22
CA TYR A 126 9.54 -8.61 -8.90
C TYR A 126 11.04 -8.92 -8.92
N LYS A 127 11.69 -8.57 -10.02
CA LYS A 127 13.13 -8.75 -10.20
C LYS A 127 13.87 -7.49 -9.78
N TRP A 128 14.85 -7.66 -8.90
CA TRP A 128 15.62 -6.59 -8.29
C TRP A 128 17.11 -6.76 -8.55
N LYS A 129 17.84 -5.66 -8.47
CA LYS A 129 19.30 -5.59 -8.48
C LYS A 129 19.76 -4.54 -7.47
N LEU A 130 21.01 -4.62 -7.05
CA LEU A 130 21.70 -3.54 -6.36
C LEU A 130 22.59 -2.80 -7.35
N SER A 131 22.54 -1.46 -7.32
CA SER A 131 23.50 -0.59 -8.01
C SER A 131 24.43 0.05 -7.00
N LEU A 132 25.72 -0.04 -7.24
CA LEU A 132 26.77 0.48 -6.36
C LEU A 132 27.72 1.39 -7.14
N TYR A 133 28.01 2.55 -6.56
CA TYR A 133 29.05 3.44 -7.04
C TYR A 133 30.16 3.50 -5.98
N PRO A 134 31.28 2.80 -6.18
CA PRO A 134 32.30 2.59 -5.15
C PRO A 134 32.99 3.89 -4.74
N LYS A 135 33.00 4.89 -5.63
CA LYS A 135 33.51 6.24 -5.37
C LYS A 135 32.39 7.29 -5.46
N GLY A 136 31.15 6.92 -5.19
CA GLY A 136 30.02 7.84 -5.11
C GLY A 136 29.39 8.25 -6.44
N ASN A 137 28.17 8.77 -6.34
CA ASN A 137 27.32 9.20 -7.43
C ASN A 137 26.83 10.65 -7.23
N LEU A 138 26.42 11.32 -8.31
CA LEU A 138 25.91 12.69 -8.29
C LEU A 138 26.86 13.64 -7.54
N THR A 139 26.35 14.34 -6.53
CA THR A 139 27.11 15.32 -5.70
C THR A 139 28.03 14.66 -4.67
N GLU A 140 27.96 13.34 -4.51
CA GLU A 140 28.72 12.57 -3.49
C GLU A 140 29.96 11.87 -4.07
N ARG A 141 30.32 12.20 -5.31
CA ARG A 141 31.49 11.63 -5.98
C ARG A 141 32.77 11.91 -5.18
N TYR A 142 33.55 10.85 -4.99
CA TYR A 142 34.77 10.76 -4.19
C TYR A 142 34.61 11.08 -2.69
N ARG A 143 33.38 11.15 -2.17
CA ARG A 143 33.11 11.43 -0.75
C ARG A 143 32.46 10.25 -0.05
N SER A 144 31.49 9.63 -0.71
CA SER A 144 30.67 8.58 -0.12
C SER A 144 30.50 7.41 -1.09
N LEU A 145 30.45 6.19 -0.57
CA LEU A 145 29.87 5.06 -1.27
C LEU A 145 28.40 5.37 -1.55
N SER A 146 27.93 5.08 -2.76
CA SER A 146 26.49 5.15 -3.08
C SER A 146 25.93 3.76 -3.33
N VAL A 147 24.74 3.50 -2.80
CA VAL A 147 24.05 2.21 -2.93
C VAL A 147 22.57 2.46 -3.21
N TYR A 148 22.05 1.75 -4.20
CA TYR A 148 20.65 1.84 -4.62
C TYR A 148 20.04 0.46 -4.84
N LEU A 149 18.75 0.35 -4.52
CA LEU A 149 17.89 -0.72 -4.98
C LEU A 149 17.35 -0.36 -6.37
N GLN A 150 17.44 -1.30 -7.29
CA GLN A 150 16.96 -1.17 -8.66
C GLN A 150 15.90 -2.23 -8.96
N LEU A 151 14.74 -1.79 -9.41
CA LEU A 151 13.69 -2.64 -9.97
C LEU A 151 13.98 -2.88 -11.46
N ASP A 152 13.81 -4.11 -11.94
CA ASP A 152 13.75 -4.39 -13.36
C ASP A 152 12.38 -3.91 -13.91
N PRO A 153 12.34 -2.87 -14.77
CA PRO A 153 11.08 -2.35 -15.31
C PRO A 153 10.28 -3.41 -16.07
N GLY A 154 10.95 -4.42 -16.65
CA GLY A 154 10.31 -5.53 -17.35
C GLY A 154 9.45 -6.41 -16.44
N SER A 155 9.68 -6.37 -15.12
CA SER A 155 8.88 -7.14 -14.15
C SER A 155 7.53 -6.49 -13.78
N ILE A 156 7.30 -5.23 -14.18
CA ILE A 156 6.12 -4.45 -13.76
C ILE A 156 4.88 -4.75 -14.61
N GLY A 157 5.03 -5.35 -15.80
CA GLY A 157 3.93 -5.86 -16.63
C GLY A 157 3.01 -4.80 -17.27
N SER A 158 2.82 -3.63 -16.65
CA SER A 158 2.08 -2.49 -17.23
C SER A 158 2.64 -1.13 -16.75
N PRO A 159 2.59 -0.06 -17.58
CA PRO A 159 3.08 1.27 -17.20
C PRO A 159 2.32 1.92 -16.04
N GLN A 160 1.05 1.58 -15.84
CA GLN A 160 0.21 2.14 -14.78
C GLN A 160 0.47 1.49 -13.41
N LYS A 161 1.13 0.32 -13.38
CA LYS A 161 1.39 -0.40 -12.14
C LYS A 161 2.52 0.25 -11.35
N GLN A 162 2.29 0.41 -10.05
CA GLN A 162 3.29 0.91 -9.13
C GLN A 162 3.48 -0.08 -7.98
N VAL A 163 4.72 -0.20 -7.53
CA VAL A 163 5.12 -1.11 -6.47
C VAL A 163 5.80 -0.28 -5.38
N TYR A 164 5.16 -0.16 -4.23
CA TYR A 164 5.78 0.37 -3.04
C TYR A 164 6.67 -0.68 -2.42
N VAL A 165 7.87 -0.27 -2.01
CA VAL A 165 8.82 -1.14 -1.32
C VAL A 165 9.41 -0.43 -0.11
N GLU A 166 9.48 -1.19 0.99
CA GLU A 166 10.38 -0.92 2.09
C GLU A 166 11.55 -1.90 2.03
N CYS A 167 12.77 -1.36 1.92
CA CYS A 167 13.99 -2.14 1.83
C CYS A 167 15.08 -1.54 2.70
N LYS A 168 15.65 -2.34 3.59
CA LYS A 168 16.86 -1.98 4.33
C LYS A 168 18.09 -2.28 3.46
N LEU A 169 18.91 -1.27 3.22
CA LEU A 169 20.22 -1.39 2.59
C LEU A 169 21.28 -1.39 3.67
N LEU A 170 22.18 -2.37 3.62
CA LEU A 170 23.16 -2.66 4.65
C LEU A 170 24.57 -2.68 4.05
N ALA A 171 25.55 -2.07 4.69
CA ALA A 171 26.94 -2.50 4.59
C ALA A 171 27.30 -3.32 5.83
N ARG A 172 27.75 -4.55 5.61
CA ARG A 172 27.99 -5.50 6.68
C ARG A 172 29.35 -5.23 7.33
N GLU A 173 29.28 -5.02 8.63
CA GLU A 173 30.42 -4.95 9.55
C GLU A 173 30.73 -6.35 10.10
N ARG A 174 32.00 -6.73 10.27
CA ARG A 174 32.41 -8.11 10.55
C ARG A 174 32.91 -8.41 11.97
N PHE A 175 33.17 -7.42 12.80
CA PHE A 175 33.77 -7.60 14.13
C PHE A 175 32.75 -7.60 15.26
N TYR A 176 31.82 -6.66 15.27
CA TYR A 176 30.95 -6.38 16.42
C TYR A 176 29.46 -6.45 16.08
N GLY A 177 29.11 -6.68 14.80
CA GLY A 177 27.72 -6.67 14.34
C GLY A 177 27.16 -5.26 14.14
N ASN A 178 28.03 -4.24 14.14
CA ASN A 178 27.64 -2.83 13.99
C ASN A 178 27.49 -2.47 12.52
N HIS A 179 26.52 -3.09 11.86
CA HIS A 179 26.28 -2.86 10.44
C HIS A 179 25.79 -1.43 10.18
N HIS A 180 26.16 -0.88 9.02
CA HIS A 180 25.62 0.41 8.58
C HIS A 180 24.35 0.16 7.78
N GLU A 181 23.20 0.55 8.33
CA GLU A 181 21.89 0.32 7.73
C GLU A 181 21.20 1.64 7.39
N ARG A 182 20.53 1.67 6.22
CA ARG A 182 19.58 2.74 5.86
C ARG A 182 18.36 2.16 5.16
N THR A 183 17.18 2.70 5.45
CA THR A 183 15.91 2.19 4.89
C THR A 183 15.43 3.02 3.71
N VAL A 184 15.22 2.37 2.57
CA VAL A 184 14.52 2.89 1.40
C VAL A 184 13.03 2.62 1.57
N GLN A 185 12.20 3.66 1.47
CA GLN A 185 10.74 3.57 1.41
C GLN A 185 10.28 4.35 0.19
N ASN A 186 9.89 3.66 -0.88
CA ASN A 186 9.54 4.37 -2.12
C ASN A 186 8.61 3.58 -3.03
N TRP A 187 7.94 4.32 -3.91
CA TRP A 187 7.21 3.78 -5.05
C TRP A 187 8.14 3.63 -6.24
N PHE A 188 8.15 2.43 -6.80
CA PHE A 188 8.83 2.05 -8.02
C PHE A 188 7.82 1.85 -9.15
N ASN A 189 8.20 2.25 -10.37
CA ASN A 189 7.43 2.04 -11.58
C ASN A 189 8.40 1.96 -12.78
N GLN A 190 7.87 1.87 -14.01
CA GLN A 190 8.73 1.72 -15.20
C GLN A 190 9.67 2.91 -15.45
N SER A 191 9.27 4.13 -15.06
CA SER A 191 10.08 5.34 -15.24
C SER A 191 10.94 5.68 -14.01
N LYS A 192 10.56 5.19 -12.83
CA LYS A 192 11.25 5.37 -11.54
C LYS A 192 11.60 4.00 -10.97
N SER A 193 12.66 3.41 -11.53
CA SER A 193 13.10 2.07 -11.18
C SER A 193 14.27 2.04 -10.19
N LEU A 194 14.81 3.18 -9.78
CA LEU A 194 15.99 3.27 -8.91
C LEU A 194 15.69 4.09 -7.66
N SER A 195 16.04 3.58 -6.48
CA SER A 195 15.96 4.34 -5.23
C SER A 195 17.00 3.90 -4.20
N GLY A 196 17.54 4.83 -3.43
CA GLY A 196 18.65 4.58 -2.52
C GLY A 196 19.35 5.87 -2.12
N PHE A 197 20.65 5.78 -1.86
CA PHE A 197 21.40 6.85 -1.22
C PHE A 197 22.70 7.15 -1.98
N ALA A 198 22.81 8.39 -2.49
CA ALA A 198 24.07 8.90 -3.02
C ALA A 198 25.15 8.99 -1.91
N SER A 199 24.74 9.39 -0.71
CA SER A 199 25.62 9.46 0.47
C SER A 199 25.34 8.28 1.39
N PHE A 200 25.53 7.04 0.94
CA PHE A 200 25.21 5.86 1.75
C PHE A 200 26.16 5.76 2.95
N MET A 201 27.47 5.67 2.70
CA MET A 201 28.52 5.59 3.72
C MET A 201 29.72 6.43 3.29
N ARG A 202 30.34 7.20 4.19
CA ARG A 202 31.54 7.97 3.85
C ARG A 202 32.69 7.05 3.48
N LEU A 203 33.46 7.42 2.46
CA LEU A 203 34.63 6.64 2.05
C LEU A 203 35.71 6.60 3.14
N SER A 204 35.82 7.66 3.95
CA SER A 204 36.70 7.68 5.12
C SER A 204 36.39 6.57 6.11
N ASP A 205 35.10 6.30 6.33
CA ASP A 205 34.63 5.33 7.32
C ASP A 205 34.72 3.92 6.74
N LEU A 206 34.39 3.77 5.44
CA LEU A 206 34.52 2.51 4.70
C LEU A 206 35.97 1.99 4.65
N HIS A 207 36.93 2.88 4.38
CA HIS A 207 38.35 2.51 4.24
C HIS A 207 39.10 2.45 5.57
N ASN A 208 38.49 2.87 6.67
CA ASN A 208 39.08 2.72 7.98
C ASN A 208 39.02 1.24 8.42
N LEU A 209 40.16 0.55 8.43
CA LEU A 209 40.22 -0.89 8.78
C LEU A 209 39.64 -1.21 10.17
N SER A 210 39.63 -0.25 11.10
CA SER A 210 39.04 -0.46 12.44
C SER A 210 37.52 -0.55 12.43
N THR A 211 36.84 -0.07 11.37
CA THR A 211 35.38 -0.13 11.26
C THR A 211 34.88 -1.47 10.78
N GLY A 212 35.70 -2.31 10.14
CA GLY A 212 35.33 -3.68 9.75
C GLY A 212 34.41 -3.83 8.54
N PHE A 213 34.13 -2.74 7.80
CA PHE A 213 33.27 -2.79 6.60
C PHE A 213 33.97 -3.34 5.35
N LEU A 214 35.22 -2.94 5.10
CA LEU A 214 36.02 -3.39 3.97
C LEU A 214 37.14 -4.30 4.48
N MET A 215 36.97 -5.61 4.34
CA MET A 215 37.89 -6.63 4.87
C MET A 215 38.42 -7.52 3.76
N ASN A 216 39.73 -7.71 3.70
CA ASN A 216 40.41 -8.47 2.62
C ASN A 216 39.94 -8.00 1.24
N ASP A 217 39.91 -6.67 1.05
CA ASP A 217 39.43 -5.99 -0.15
C ASP A 217 38.02 -6.43 -0.60
N THR A 218 37.19 -6.85 0.35
CA THR A 218 35.83 -7.32 0.12
C THR A 218 34.83 -6.50 0.91
N LEU A 219 33.93 -5.84 0.20
CA LEU A 219 32.75 -5.19 0.77
C LEU A 219 31.56 -6.15 0.66
N VAL A 220 30.72 -6.21 1.69
CA VAL A 220 29.47 -6.98 1.67
C VAL A 220 28.31 -6.02 1.84
N VAL A 221 27.43 -5.97 0.84
CA VAL A 221 26.21 -5.16 0.85
C VAL A 221 25.00 -6.08 0.87
N GLU A 222 24.00 -5.77 1.68
CA GLU A 222 22.76 -6.54 1.73
C GLU A 222 21.55 -5.64 1.44
N ALA A 223 20.56 -6.21 0.74
CA ALA A 223 19.23 -5.66 0.61
C ALA A 223 18.26 -6.57 1.34
N LYS A 224 17.52 -6.03 2.31
CA LYS A 224 16.43 -6.74 3.00
C LYS A 224 15.12 -6.02 2.71
N ILE A 225 14.36 -6.55 1.76
CA ILE A 225 12.99 -6.12 1.44
C ILE A 225 12.06 -6.64 2.53
N THR A 226 11.51 -5.73 3.33
CA THR A 226 10.62 -6.04 4.47
C THR A 226 9.15 -5.87 4.12
N LYS A 227 8.83 -5.05 3.12
CA LYS A 227 7.46 -4.79 2.68
C LYS A 227 7.39 -4.57 1.19
N VAL A 228 6.40 -5.18 0.54
CA VAL A 228 6.04 -4.91 -0.85
C VAL A 228 4.54 -4.66 -0.92
N SER A 229 4.12 -3.53 -1.49
CA SER A 229 2.72 -3.24 -1.75
C SER A 229 2.52 -2.92 -3.22
N VAL A 230 1.50 -3.53 -3.82
CA VAL A 230 1.19 -3.34 -5.23
C VAL A 230 -0.10 -2.55 -5.34
N ALA A 231 -0.06 -1.41 -6.03
CA ALA A 231 -1.24 -0.68 -6.44
C ALA A 231 -1.71 -1.22 -7.79
N GLU A 232 -2.87 -1.87 -7.81
CA GLU A 232 -3.54 -2.24 -9.05
C GLU A 232 -4.82 -1.41 -9.19
N ALA A 233 -4.94 -0.68 -10.29
CA ALA A 233 -6.18 -0.02 -10.64
C ALA A 233 -7.29 -1.08 -10.75
N LEU A 234 -8.43 -0.84 -10.11
CA LEU A 234 -9.66 -1.57 -10.41
C LEU A 234 -10.11 -1.10 -11.80
N ILE A 235 -9.62 -1.78 -12.84
CA ILE A 235 -10.02 -1.48 -14.21
C ILE A 235 -11.51 -1.82 -14.36
N SER A 236 -12.27 -0.85 -14.87
CA SER A 236 -13.68 -0.92 -15.26
C SER A 236 -13.90 -1.89 -16.42
#